data_AF-A0A9E2U625-F1
#
_entry.id   AF-A0A9E2U625-F1
#
_cell.length_a   1.000
_cell.length_b   1.000
_cell.length_c   1.000
_cell.angle_alpha   90.00
_cell.angle_beta   90.00
_cell.angle_gamma   90.00
#
_symmetry.space_group_name_H-M   'P 1'
#
loop_
_entity.id
_entity.type
_entity.pdbx_description
1 polymer ?
#
loop_
_entity_poly.entity_id
_entity_poly.type
_entity_poly.pdbx_seq_one_letter_code
_entity_poly.pdbx_strand_id
1 'polypeptide(L)'
;MNGSFATTEIIATGKRSRASEVDNAIRCATDSLLALQHGDGHWAFELEADATIPAEYILLEHYLGRVDPELEQRIARYIRAAQGDHGGWPL
;
A
#
# COMPACT_ATOMS: atom_id res chain seq x y z
N MET A 1 12.38 -58.25 -32.44
CA MET A 1 11.81 -57.23 -33.35
C MET A 1 10.87 -56.37 -32.54
N ASN A 2 11.18 -55.07 -32.55
CA ASN A 2 10.56 -53.96 -31.82
C ASN A 2 9.05 -53.83 -32.18
N GLY A 3 8.18 -53.22 -31.38
CA GLY A 3 8.48 -52.16 -30.42
C GLY A 3 7.37 -51.91 -29.40
N SER A 4 7.85 -51.61 -28.19
CA SER A 4 7.19 -50.78 -27.19
C SER A 4 7.07 -49.36 -27.73
N PHE A 5 5.86 -48.79 -27.73
CA PHE A 5 5.71 -47.35 -27.77
C PHE A 5 5.15 -46.90 -26.43
N ALA A 6 6.05 -46.29 -25.67
CA ALA A 6 5.82 -45.72 -24.37
C ALA A 6 4.77 -44.61 -24.42
N THR A 7 4.02 -44.54 -23.32
CA THR A 7 3.40 -43.35 -22.75
C THR A 7 4.23 -42.10 -23.00
N THR A 8 3.66 -41.13 -23.70
CA THR A 8 4.14 -39.75 -23.72
C THR A 8 3.01 -38.85 -23.25
N GLU A 9 2.92 -38.67 -21.92
CA GLU A 9 2.66 -37.33 -21.39
C GLU A 9 3.79 -36.42 -21.87
N ILE A 10 3.49 -35.20 -22.33
CA ILE A 10 4.08 -33.96 -21.82
C ILE A 10 3.23 -32.78 -22.37
N ILE A 11 2.44 -32.24 -21.46
CA ILE A 11 2.26 -30.80 -21.17
C ILE A 11 1.81 -29.92 -22.35
N ALA A 12 0.49 -29.71 -22.42
CA ALA A 12 -0.02 -28.43 -22.90
C ALA A 12 0.51 -27.34 -21.97
N THR A 13 1.61 -26.68 -22.35
CA THR A 13 2.00 -25.38 -21.80
C THR A 13 0.96 -24.38 -22.32
N GLY A 14 -0.22 -24.43 -21.70
CA GLY A 14 -1.35 -23.57 -22.01
C GLY A 14 -0.98 -22.17 -21.56
N LYS A 15 -0.74 -21.29 -22.54
CA LYS A 15 -0.67 -19.84 -22.35
C LYS A 15 -1.87 -19.44 -21.48
N ARG A 16 -1.64 -18.93 -20.26
CA ARG A 16 -2.73 -18.43 -19.41
C ARG A 16 -3.56 -17.46 -20.24
N SER A 17 -4.85 -17.69 -20.32
CA SER A 17 -5.74 -16.76 -21.01
C SER A 17 -5.73 -15.46 -20.21
N ARG A 18 -5.84 -14.30 -20.88
CA ARG A 18 -5.94 -13.00 -20.21
C ARG A 18 -7.03 -12.98 -19.14
N ALA A 19 -8.14 -13.70 -19.38
CA ALA A 19 -9.20 -13.89 -18.38
C ALA A 19 -8.68 -14.60 -17.12
N SER A 20 -7.96 -15.72 -17.26
CA SER A 20 -7.38 -16.43 -16.11
C SER A 20 -6.32 -15.64 -15.34
N GLU A 21 -5.62 -14.71 -16.01
CA GLU A 21 -4.66 -13.81 -15.37
C GLU A 21 -5.38 -12.73 -14.55
N VAL A 22 -6.45 -12.16 -15.08
CA VAL A 22 -7.31 -11.20 -14.38
C VAL A 22 -7.96 -11.86 -13.16
N ASP A 23 -8.53 -13.05 -13.29
CA ASP A 23 -9.15 -13.76 -12.16
C ASP A 23 -8.13 -14.03 -11.04
N ASN A 24 -6.90 -14.38 -11.41
CA ASN A 24 -5.83 -14.56 -10.44
C ASN A 24 -5.44 -13.24 -9.75
N ALA A 25 -5.34 -12.15 -10.51
CA ALA A 25 -5.04 -10.83 -9.96
C ALA A 25 -6.13 -10.36 -8.98
N ILE A 26 -7.40 -10.58 -9.33
CA ILE A 26 -8.55 -10.28 -8.46
C ILE A 26 -8.43 -11.07 -7.15
N ARG A 27 -8.26 -12.39 -7.23
CA ARG A 27 -8.12 -13.23 -6.04
C ARG A 27 -6.97 -12.75 -5.14
N CYS A 28 -5.79 -12.53 -5.72
CA CYS A 28 -4.63 -12.06 -4.95
C CYS A 28 -4.88 -10.70 -4.28
N ALA A 29 -5.50 -9.75 -4.98
CA ALA A 29 -5.85 -8.44 -4.40
C ALA A 29 -6.89 -8.58 -3.29
N THR A 30 -7.93 -9.41 -3.48
CA THR A 30 -8.95 -9.69 -2.47
C THR A 30 -8.35 -10.31 -1.22
N ASP A 31 -7.54 -11.36 -1.35
CA ASP A 31 -6.88 -12.03 -0.23
C ASP A 31 -5.97 -11.05 0.53
N SER A 32 -5.24 -10.20 -0.20
CA SER A 32 -4.35 -9.19 0.40
C SER A 32 -5.14 -8.13 1.17
N LEU A 33 -6.26 -7.65 0.64
CA LEU A 33 -7.08 -6.66 1.31
C LEU A 33 -7.79 -7.24 2.54
N LEU A 34 -8.32 -8.46 2.44
CA LEU A 34 -8.94 -9.16 3.58
C LEU A 34 -7.94 -9.43 4.71
N ALA A 35 -6.67 -9.70 4.38
CA ALA A 35 -5.61 -9.87 5.38
C ALA A 35 -5.28 -8.59 6.16
N LEU A 36 -5.67 -7.41 5.65
CA LEU A 36 -5.49 -6.11 6.30
C LEU A 36 -6.72 -5.67 7.11
N GLN A 37 -7.79 -6.47 7.13
CA GLN A 37 -9.00 -6.16 7.90
C GLN A 37 -8.75 -6.35 9.41
N HIS A 38 -9.24 -5.42 10.22
CA HIS A 38 -9.23 -5.55 11.67
C HIS A 38 -10.26 -6.60 12.14
N GLY A 39 -10.08 -7.12 13.36
CA GLY A 39 -10.90 -8.22 13.89
C GLY A 39 -12.40 -7.90 14.10
N ASP A 40 -12.76 -6.63 14.13
CA ASP A 40 -14.13 -6.12 14.18
C ASP A 40 -14.70 -5.79 12.78
N GLY A 41 -13.93 -6.05 11.72
CA GLY A 41 -14.37 -5.99 10.33
C GLY A 41 -14.11 -4.67 9.59
N HIS A 42 -13.48 -3.67 10.22
CA HIS A 42 -13.13 -2.43 9.53
C HIS A 42 -11.74 -2.49 8.86
N TRP A 43 -11.49 -1.55 7.94
CA TRP A 43 -10.16 -1.25 7.41
C TRP A 43 -9.73 0.14 7.86
N ALA A 44 -8.48 0.28 8.26
CA ALA A 44 -7.87 1.55 8.62
C ALA A 44 -6.57 1.73 7.84
N PHE A 45 -6.57 2.67 6.90
CA PHE A 45 -5.39 3.06 6.14
C PHE A 45 -5.03 4.50 6.46
N GLU A 46 -3.79 4.87 6.14
CA GLU A 46 -3.36 6.26 6.26
C GLU A 46 -4.20 7.14 5.34
N LEU A 47 -4.80 8.19 5.92
CA LEU A 47 -5.44 9.24 5.17
C LEU A 47 -4.38 10.27 4.80
N GLU A 48 -3.87 10.19 3.58
CA GLU A 48 -2.94 11.19 3.05
C GLU A 48 -3.69 12.51 2.86
N ALA A 49 -3.38 13.49 3.71
CA ALA A 49 -3.77 14.87 3.56
C ALA A 49 -2.57 15.71 3.08
N ASP A 50 -2.81 16.96 2.70
CA ASP A 50 -1.71 17.89 2.41
C ASP A 50 -0.88 18.21 3.67
N ALA A 51 0.24 18.89 3.48
CA ALA A 51 1.14 19.27 4.57
C ALA A 51 0.58 20.35 5.51
N THR A 52 -0.59 20.93 5.23
CA THR A 52 -1.16 22.03 6.01
C THR A 52 -1.70 21.53 7.35
N ILE A 53 -2.51 20.46 7.37
CA ILE A 53 -3.06 19.88 8.60
C ILE A 53 -1.98 19.56 9.65
N PRO A 54 -0.89 18.83 9.31
CA PRO A 54 0.18 18.57 10.29
C PRO A 54 0.94 19.83 10.71
N ALA A 55 1.13 20.80 9.80
CA ALA A 55 1.80 22.06 10.14
C ALA A 55 0.95 22.91 11.10
N GLU A 56 -0.35 23.01 10.85
CA GLU A 56 -1.32 23.69 11.71
C GLU A 56 -1.40 23.03 13.08
N TYR A 57 -1.32 21.70 13.16
CA TYR A 57 -1.28 21.00 14.45
C TYR A 57 -0.05 21.39 15.29
N ILE A 58 1.14 21.46 14.69
CA ILE A 58 2.35 21.95 15.39
C ILE A 58 2.10 23.37 15.93
N LEU A 59 1.60 24.28 15.08
CA LEU A 59 1.31 25.65 15.47
C LEU A 59 0.26 25.73 16.59
N LEU A 60 -0.77 24.90 16.55
CA LEU A 60 -1.82 24.81 17.56
C LEU A 60 -1.27 24.35 18.91
N GLU A 61 -0.44 23.31 18.95
CA GLU A 61 0.13 22.82 20.21
C GLU A 61 1.09 23.85 20.84
N HIS A 62 1.83 24.61 20.03
CA HIS A 62 2.59 25.77 20.52
C HIS A 62 1.67 26.85 21.09
N TYR A 63 0.58 27.20 20.38
CA TYR A 63 -0.37 28.20 20.84
C TYR A 63 -1.02 27.81 22.18
N LEU A 64 -1.32 26.53 22.38
CA LEU A 64 -1.93 26.00 23.59
C LEU A 64 -0.92 25.71 24.72
N GLY A 65 0.39 25.81 24.45
CA GLY A 65 1.44 25.51 25.43
C GLY A 65 1.54 24.01 25.80
N ARG A 66 1.15 23.12 24.88
CA ARG A 66 1.04 21.66 25.09
C ARG A 66 2.05 20.85 24.28
N VAL A 67 3.13 21.49 23.85
CA VAL A 67 4.13 20.90 22.96
C VAL A 67 4.65 19.56 23.49
N ASP A 68 4.51 18.53 22.67
CA ASP A 68 5.20 17.25 22.81
C ASP A 68 6.37 17.23 21.81
N PRO A 69 7.64 17.36 22.27
CA PRO A 69 8.78 17.43 21.37
C PRO A 69 9.00 16.17 20.52
N GLU A 70 8.62 14.99 21.01
CA GLU A 70 8.80 13.76 20.25
C GLU A 70 7.78 13.68 19.10
N LEU A 71 6.53 14.02 19.40
CA LEU A 71 5.47 14.09 18.40
C LEU A 71 5.78 15.18 17.36
N GLU A 72 6.17 16.37 17.79
CA GLU A 72 6.54 17.48 16.90
C GLU A 72 7.66 17.07 15.94
N GLN A 73 8.71 16.40 16.44
CA GLN A 73 9.79 15.91 15.58
C GLN A 73 9.33 14.87 14.55
N ARG A 74 8.40 13.99 14.92
CA ARG A 74 7.82 13.01 13.99
C ARG A 74 7.03 13.73 12.89
N ILE A 75 6.19 14.69 13.25
CA ILE A 75 5.40 15.48 12.30
C ILE A 75 6.33 16.32 11.40
N ALA A 76 7.35 16.95 11.97
CA ALA A 76 8.30 17.75 11.21
C ALA A 76 9.12 16.92 10.20
N ARG A 77 9.44 15.66 10.52
CA ARG A 77 10.05 14.72 9.56
C ARG A 77 9.08 14.35 8.44
N TYR A 78 7.82 14.07 8.79
CA TYR A 78 6.77 13.76 7.82
C TYR A 78 6.57 14.92 6.83
N ILE A 79 6.41 16.16 7.32
CA ILE A 79 6.27 17.35 6.46
C ILE A 79 7.47 17.47 5.52
N ARG A 80 8.71 17.38 6.03
CA ARG A 80 9.90 17.51 5.17
C ARG A 80 10.01 16.39 4.12
N ALA A 81 9.56 15.19 4.43
CA ALA A 81 9.56 14.07 3.48
C ALA A 81 8.58 14.29 2.32
N ALA A 82 7.51 15.07 2.53
CA ALA A 82 6.53 15.41 1.49
C ALA A 82 6.95 16.59 0.59
N GLN A 83 8.12 17.21 0.84
CA GLN A 83 8.61 18.34 0.04
C GLN A 83 9.07 17.85 -1.35
N GLY A 84 8.51 18.43 -2.41
CA GLY A 84 8.90 18.09 -3.78
C GLY A 84 10.19 18.80 -4.23
N ASP A 85 10.75 18.39 -5.37
CA ASP A 85 12.03 18.90 -5.90
C ASP A 85 12.06 20.43 -6.13
N HIS A 86 10.90 21.01 -6.45
CA HIS A 86 10.68 22.46 -6.54
C HIS A 86 10.74 23.23 -5.19
N GLY A 87 10.96 22.53 -4.07
CA GLY A 87 11.03 23.10 -2.72
C GLY A 87 9.67 23.42 -2.09
N GLY A 88 8.57 23.18 -2.79
CA GLY A 88 7.20 23.35 -2.29
C GLY A 88 6.56 22.05 -1.80
N TRP A 89 5.34 22.19 -1.29
CA TRP A 89 4.45 21.09 -0.96
C TRP A 89 3.25 21.10 -1.91
N PRO A 90 2.82 19.92 -2.41
CA PRO A 90 1.60 19.82 -3.21
C PRO A 90 0.36 20.15 -2.37
N LEU A 91 -0.68 20.64 -3.05
CA LEU A 91 -2.04 20.77 -2.53
C LEU A 91 -2.91 19.61 -3.03
#